data_AF-A0A1Q6TP56-F1
#
_entry.id   AF-A0A1Q6TP56-F1
#
_cell.length_a   1.000
_cell.length_b   1.000
_cell.length_c   1.000
_cell.angle_alpha   90.00
_cell.angle_beta   90.00
_cell.angle_gamma   90.00
#
_symmetry.space_group_name_H-M   'P 1'
#
loop_
_entity.id
_entity.type
_entity.pdbx_description
1 polymer ?
#
loop_
_entity_poly.entity_id
_entity_poly.type
_entity_poly.pdbx_seq_one_letter_code
_entity_poly.pdbx_strand_id
1 'polypeptide(L)' 'MSFLDEKGVKYNKVDITDKASEEALIKMGGKRQVPFLVDTDRNIQMYESDDIIEYLKTVI' A
#
# COMPACT_ATOMS: atom_id res chain seq x y z
N MET A 1 9.04 -6.44 -0.12
CA MET A 1 8.95 -4.98 0.06
C MET A 1 9.77 -4.59 1.28
N SER A 2 11.11 -4.63 1.13
CA SER A 2 12.06 -4.59 2.25
C SER A 2 12.26 -3.21 2.88
N PHE A 3 11.62 -2.17 2.36
CA PHE A 3 11.85 -0.78 2.79
C PHE A 3 11.19 -0.47 4.15
N LEU A 4 9.94 -0.88 4.36
CA LEU A 4 9.22 -0.63 5.62
C LEU A 4 9.79 -1.47 6.77
N ASP A 5 10.15 -2.72 6.49
CA ASP A 5 10.80 -3.61 7.45
C ASP A 5 12.17 -3.07 7.89
N GLU A 6 12.97 -2.52 6.97
CA GLU A 6 14.25 -1.87 7.30
C GLU A 6 14.06 -0.61 8.16
N LYS A 7 12.99 0.16 7.92
CA LYS A 7 12.66 1.36 8.71
C LYS A 7 11.92 1.04 10.01
N GLY A 8 11.58 -0.22 10.27
CA GLY A 8 10.84 -0.64 11.47
C GLY A 8 9.43 -0.03 11.55
N VAL A 9 8.85 0.37 10.40
CA VAL A 9 7.52 0.97 10.35
C VAL A 9 6.48 -0.14 10.46
N LYS A 10 5.55 -0.01 11.40
CA LYS A 10 4.42 -0.94 11.51
C LYS A 10 3.44 -0.67 10.37
N TYR A 11 3.12 -1.70 9.60
CA TYR A 11 2.12 -1.64 8.54
C TYR A 11 1.16 -2.82 8.62
N ASN A 12 -0.05 -2.65 8.10
CA ASN A 12 -1.00 -3.74 7.95
C ASN A 12 -0.77 -4.44 6.60
N LYS A 13 -0.38 -5.72 6.63
CA LYS A 13 -0.22 -6.50 5.40
C LYS A 13 -1.57 -7.10 5.01
N VAL A 14 -2.15 -6.61 3.92
CA VAL A 14 -3.36 -7.17 3.32
C VAL A 14 -2.95 -8.07 2.18
N ASP A 15 -3.33 -9.35 2.25
CA ASP A 15 -3.18 -10.28 1.13
C ASP A 15 -4.46 -10.28 0.29
N ILE A 16 -4.30 -10.31 -1.04
CA ILE A 16 -5.39 -10.34 -2.01
C ILE A 16 -5.68 -11.77 -2.52
N THR A 17 -5.15 -12.80 -1.86
CA THR A 17 -5.55 -14.19 -2.09
C THR A 17 -7.02 -14.43 -1.80
N ASP A 18 -7.57 -13.69 -0.83
CA ASP A 18 -8.99 -13.73 -0.50
C ASP A 18 -9.79 -12.77 -1.38
N LYS A 19 -10.93 -13.25 -1.89
CA LYS A 19 -11.81 -12.48 -2.78
C LYS A 19 -12.29 -11.17 -2.16
N ALA A 20 -12.51 -11.14 -0.84
CA ALA A 20 -12.93 -9.93 -0.13
C ALA A 20 -11.87 -8.83 -0.16
N SER A 21 -10.59 -9.19 0.03
CA SER A 21 -9.46 -8.25 -0.05
C SER A 21 -9.19 -7.78 -1.48
N GLU A 22 -9.34 -8.68 -2.46
CA GLU A 22 -9.28 -8.34 -3.88
C GLU A 22 -10.37 -7.32 -4.24
N GLU A 23 -11.62 -7.57 -3.85
CA GLU A 23 -12.74 -6.65 -4.08
C GLU A 23 -12.52 -5.31 -3.39
N ALA A 24 -11.97 -5.30 -2.16
CA ALA A 24 -11.62 -4.08 -1.45
C ALA A 24 -10.54 -3.29 -2.19
N LEU A 25 -9.48 -3.95 -2.69
CA LEU A 25 -8.43 -3.33 -3.50
C LEU A 25 -9.02 -2.69 -4.77
N ILE A 26 -9.86 -3.41 -5.50
CA ILE A 26 -10.51 -2.90 -6.71
C ILE A 26 -11.44 -1.74 -6.37
N LYS A 27 -12.18 -1.81 -5.26
CA LYS A 27 -13.10 -0.74 -4.83
C LYS A 27 -12.36 0.53 -4.44
N MET A 28 -11.19 0.40 -3.81
CA MET A 28 -10.39 1.54 -3.36
C MET A 28 -9.57 2.17 -4.49
N GLY A 29 -8.78 1.35 -5.21
CA GLY A 29 -7.85 1.86 -6.23
C GLY A 29 -8.25 1.58 -7.68
N GLY A 30 -9.42 0.97 -7.92
CA GLY A 30 -10.00 0.82 -9.26
C GLY A 30 -9.42 -0.32 -10.09
N LYS A 31 -8.32 -0.95 -9.65
CA LYS A 31 -7.65 -2.04 -10.37
C LYS A 31 -7.06 -3.08 -9.43
N ARG A 32 -7.05 -4.34 -9.89
CA ARG A 32 -6.34 -5.44 -9.21
C ARG A 32 -4.85 -5.36 -9.52
N GLN A 33 -4.17 -4.37 -8.95
CA GLN A 33 -2.73 -4.16 -9.09
C GLN A 33 -2.09 -4.12 -7.71
N VAL A 34 -0.94 -4.77 -7.58
CA VAL A 34 -0.09 -4.71 -6.39
C VAL A 34 1.34 -4.35 -6.82
N PRO A 35 2.11 -3.64 -5.99
CA PRO A 35 1.76 -3.12 -4.66
C PRO A 35 0.80 -1.91 -4.69
N PHE A 36 0.05 -1.72 -3.60
CA PHE A 36 -0.84 -0.58 -3.36
C PHE A 36 -0.68 -0.11 -1.92
N LEU A 37 -0.45 1.19 -1.72
CA LEU A 37 -0.31 1.81 -0.39
C LEU A 37 -1.58 2.60 -0.07
N VAL A 38 -2.08 2.41 1.16
CA VAL A 38 -3.12 3.24 1.76
C VAL A 38 -2.58 3.85 3.05
N ASP A 39 -2.46 5.17 3.07
CA ASP A 39 -2.13 5.94 4.28
C ASP A 39 -3.42 6.62 4.76
N THR A 40 -3.99 6.15 5.86
CA THR A 40 -5.22 6.68 6.45
C THR A 40 -5.01 8.02 7.17
N ASP A 41 -3.82 8.27 7.69
CA ASP A 41 -3.52 9.49 8.45
C ASP A 41 -3.46 10.69 7.50
N ARG A 42 -2.96 10.47 6.28
CA ARG A 42 -2.86 11.49 5.23
C ARG A 42 -3.94 11.34 4.16
N ASN A 43 -4.79 10.33 4.27
CA ASN A 43 -5.86 9.99 3.33
C ASN A 43 -5.33 9.83 1.87
N ILE A 44 -4.19 9.15 1.74
CA ILE A 44 -3.49 8.93 0.48
C ILE A 44 -3.64 7.48 0.04
N GLN A 45 -3.82 7.28 -1.26
CA GLN A 45 -3.92 5.99 -1.91
C GLN A 45 -3.09 6.03 -3.19
N MET A 46 -2.15 5.09 -3.35
CA MET A 46 -1.20 5.14 -4.46
C MET A 46 -0.76 3.76 -4.94
N TYR A 47 -0.47 3.71 -6.23
CA TYR A 47 0.14 2.59 -6.93
C TYR A 47 1.59 2.91 -7.28
N GLU A 48 2.23 1.99 -7.99
CA GLU A 48 3.62 2.07 -8.45
C GLU A 48 4.62 1.98 -7.29
N SER A 49 5.46 0.94 -7.33
CA SER A 49 6.39 0.67 -6.23
C SER A 49 7.37 1.82 -5.99
N ASP A 50 7.79 2.49 -7.06
CA ASP A 50 8.77 3.57 -6.99
C ASP A 50 8.16 4.81 -6.34
N ASP A 51 6.98 5.23 -6.78
CA ASP A 51 6.20 6.33 -6.18
C ASP A 51 5.91 6.06 -4.69
N ILE A 52 5.53 4.82 -4.36
CA ILE A 52 5.33 4.39 -2.97
C ILE A 52 6.60 4.56 -2.14
N ILE A 53 7.76 4.12 -2.64
CA ILE A 53 9.02 4.26 -1.92
C ILE A 53 9.41 5.73 -1.77
N GLU A 54 9.26 6.54 -2.83
CA GLU A 54 9.53 7.98 -2.77
C GLU A 54 8.64 8.68 -1.75
N TYR A 55 7.33 8.42 -1.78
CA TYR A 55 6.40 8.92 -0.78
C TYR A 55 6.83 8.53 0.63
N LEU A 56 7.12 7.25 0.87
CA LEU A 56 7.54 6.75 2.18
C LEU A 56 8.83 7.44 2.68
N LYS A 57 9.77 7.79 1.79
CA LYS A 57 10.97 8.59 2.17
C LYS A 57 10.64 10.01 2.63
N THR A 58 9.49 10.56 2.26
CA THR A 58 9.07 11.91 2.69
C THR A 58 8.28 11.91 4.00
N VAL A 59 7.62 10.80 4.34
CA VAL A 59 6.70 10.72 5.49
C VAL A 59 7.25 9.94 6.69
N ILE A 60 8.32 9.16 6.51
CA ILE A 60 9.01 8.39 7.56
C ILE A 60 10.27 9.14 8.02
#